data_AF-A0A4Q1C5Q6-F1
#
_entry.id   AF-A0A4Q1C5Q6-F1
#
_cell.length_a   1.000
_cell.length_b   1.000
_cell.length_c   1.000
_cell.angle_alpha   90.00
_cell.angle_beta   90.00
_cell.angle_gamma   90.00
#
_symmetry.space_group_name_H-M   'P 1'
#
loop_
_entity.id
_entity.type
_entity.pdbx_description
1 polymer ?
#
loop_
_entity_poly.entity_id
_entity_poly.type
_entity_poly.pdbx_seq_one_letter_code
_entity_poly.pdbx_strand_id
1 'polypeptide(L)'
;MDLAAFFTLAATGLAVAFIHAAIPTHWLPFVVVAKAQGWSRGRALLMVTLCSGGHMLVMTGLGVALAWFGLQIDEHWAEFFPFLAGGALIAMGAMILFRHWKGWTHGHGEWIEGHCHHPGHDHDHEPVKPVARTSDWAAVGGLFTMLTFSPCEGLLPVYLAGVQFGWGGVSLLSIILAAGTWAAMLLFTWLTLLGVERLRLKWLEKCEAPVLGTLLVLCGIAFMVAEHFHFHPHMH
;
A
#
# COMPACT_ATOMS: atom_id res chain seq x y z
N MET A 1 14.86 -19.06 -16.19
CA MET A 1 15.32 -18.52 -14.90
C MET A 1 15.98 -19.64 -14.14
N ASP A 2 17.18 -19.42 -13.61
CA ASP A 2 17.84 -20.40 -12.75
C ASP A 2 17.22 -20.43 -11.34
N LEU A 3 17.60 -21.43 -10.55
CA LEU A 3 17.02 -21.68 -9.23
C LEU A 3 17.38 -20.59 -8.21
N ALA A 4 18.56 -19.99 -8.31
CA ALA A 4 19.01 -18.94 -7.39
C ALA A 4 18.24 -17.63 -7.62
N ALA A 5 18.05 -17.24 -8.88
CA ALA A 5 17.22 -16.11 -9.29
C ALA A 5 15.76 -16.31 -8.89
N PHE A 6 15.22 -17.53 -9.04
CA PHE A 6 13.86 -17.86 -8.57
C PHE A 6 13.70 -17.59 -7.07
N PHE A 7 14.56 -18.16 -6.23
CA PHE A 7 14.44 -18.01 -4.78
C PHE A 7 14.65 -16.57 -4.33
N THR A 8 15.59 -15.86 -4.96
CA THR A 8 15.86 -14.45 -4.66
C THR A 8 14.65 -13.58 -4.99
N LEU A 9 14.07 -13.74 -6.19
CA LEU A 9 12.89 -13.01 -6.63
C LEU A 9 11.68 -13.34 -5.75
N ALA A 10 11.50 -14.61 -5.41
CA ALA A 10 10.40 -15.07 -4.58
C ALA A 10 10.49 -14.54 -3.14
N ALA A 11 11.66 -14.64 -2.51
CA ALA A 11 11.88 -14.15 -1.15
C ALA A 11 11.73 -12.63 -1.06
N THR A 12 12.31 -11.91 -2.02
CA THR A 12 12.23 -10.44 -2.07
C THR A 12 10.80 -9.99 -2.33
N GLY A 13 10.11 -10.59 -3.30
CA GLY A 13 8.71 -10.30 -3.59
C GLY A 13 7.80 -10.56 -2.39
N LEU A 14 8.00 -11.68 -1.68
CA LEU A 14 7.22 -11.99 -0.48
C LEU A 14 7.48 -11.01 0.66
N ALA A 15 8.75 -10.63 0.88
CA ALA A 15 9.12 -9.63 1.88
C ALA A 15 8.48 -8.27 1.60
N VAL A 16 8.54 -7.81 0.33
CA VAL A 16 7.89 -6.56 -0.10
C VAL A 16 6.38 -6.63 0.11
N ALA A 17 5.73 -7.72 -0.32
CA ALA A 17 4.29 -7.92 -0.15
C ALA A 17 3.87 -7.86 1.33
N PHE A 18 4.62 -8.55 2.20
CA PHE A 18 4.33 -8.60 3.62
C PHE A 18 4.55 -7.24 4.30
N ILE A 19 5.67 -6.57 4.02
CA ILE A 19 5.99 -5.24 4.58
C ILE A 19 4.95 -4.21 4.13
N HIS A 20 4.58 -4.22 2.85
CA HIS A 20 3.54 -3.35 2.32
C HIS A 20 2.19 -3.59 3.03
N ALA A 21 1.78 -4.84 3.17
CA ALA A 21 0.53 -5.21 3.84
C ALA A 21 0.55 -4.99 5.37
N ALA A 22 1.73 -4.96 5.99
CA ALA A 22 1.86 -4.70 7.43
C ALA A 22 1.45 -3.27 7.80
N ILE A 23 1.46 -2.37 6.82
CA ILE A 23 1.01 -0.99 6.99
C ILE A 23 -0.52 -0.98 7.18
N PRO A 24 -1.04 -0.39 8.28
CA PRO A 24 -2.44 -0.53 8.66
C PRO A 24 -3.41 0.26 7.78
N THR A 25 -2.98 0.96 6.73
CA THR A 25 -3.90 1.75 5.88
C THR A 25 -4.97 0.93 5.19
N HIS A 26 -4.65 -0.28 4.74
CA HIS A 26 -5.52 -1.02 3.83
C HIS A 26 -6.42 -2.02 4.55
N TRP A 27 -5.99 -2.54 5.69
CA TRP A 27 -6.73 -3.58 6.42
C TRP A 27 -7.41 -3.06 7.70
N LEU A 28 -6.86 -2.02 8.35
CA LEU A 28 -7.44 -1.48 9.60
C LEU A 28 -8.81 -0.83 9.40
N PRO A 29 -9.09 -0.08 8.32
CA PRO A 29 -10.43 0.49 8.09
C PRO A 29 -11.53 -0.57 8.09
N PHE A 30 -11.28 -1.77 7.59
CA PHE A 30 -12.25 -2.87 7.62
C PHE A 30 -12.57 -3.32 9.04
N VAL A 31 -11.58 -3.34 9.93
CA VAL A 31 -11.76 -3.69 11.34
C VAL A 31 -12.59 -2.62 12.05
N VAL A 32 -12.27 -1.35 11.82
CA VAL A 32 -12.99 -0.20 12.39
C VAL A 32 -14.44 -0.19 11.93
N VAL A 33 -14.68 -0.32 10.63
CA VAL A 33 -16.04 -0.37 10.06
C VAL A 33 -16.81 -1.58 10.58
N ALA A 34 -16.18 -2.76 10.64
CA ALA A 34 -16.82 -3.96 11.17
C ALA A 34 -17.27 -3.77 12.62
N LYS A 35 -16.46 -3.11 13.46
CA LYS A 35 -16.83 -2.80 14.85
C LYS A 35 -17.93 -1.76 14.94
N ALA A 36 -17.83 -0.66 14.18
CA ALA A 36 -18.83 0.41 14.17
C ALA A 36 -20.20 -0.09 13.66
N GLN A 37 -20.21 -0.96 12.65
CA GLN A 37 -21.43 -1.55 12.10
C GLN A 37 -21.91 -2.79 12.85
N GLY A 38 -21.11 -3.34 13.77
CA GLY A 38 -21.39 -4.58 14.48
C GLY A 38 -21.44 -5.81 13.56
N TRP A 39 -20.59 -5.83 12.53
CA TRP A 39 -20.44 -6.98 11.65
C TRP A 39 -19.81 -8.18 12.36
N SER A 40 -20.22 -9.39 11.98
CA SER A 40 -19.53 -10.60 12.41
C SER A 40 -18.12 -10.64 11.82
N ARG A 41 -17.20 -11.36 12.48
CA ARG A 41 -15.81 -11.52 11.99
C ARG A 41 -15.78 -12.12 10.58
N GLY A 42 -16.65 -13.08 10.29
CA GLY A 42 -16.77 -13.69 8.96
C GLY A 42 -17.21 -12.68 7.90
N ARG A 43 -18.15 -11.78 8.23
CA ARG A 43 -18.57 -10.69 7.33
C ARG A 43 -17.42 -9.71 7.08
N ALA A 44 -16.66 -9.34 8.11
CA ALA A 44 -15.51 -8.46 7.97
C ALA A 44 -14.44 -9.06 7.03
N LEU A 45 -14.09 -10.33 7.26
CA LEU A 45 -13.13 -11.06 6.41
C LEU A 45 -13.62 -11.22 4.97
N LEU A 46 -14.92 -11.46 4.78
CA LEU A 46 -15.53 -11.50 3.44
C LEU A 46 -15.40 -10.15 2.72
N MET A 47 -15.67 -9.03 3.41
CA MET A 47 -15.54 -7.70 2.80
C MET A 47 -14.09 -7.35 2.48
N VAL A 48 -13.14 -7.66 3.37
CA VAL A 48 -11.71 -7.56 3.06
C VAL A 48 -11.38 -8.38 1.83
N THR A 49 -11.81 -9.65 1.79
CA THR A 49 -11.55 -10.56 0.67
C THR A 49 -12.04 -9.99 -0.66
N LEU A 50 -13.30 -9.53 -0.72
CA LEU A 50 -13.90 -9.03 -1.95
C LEU A 50 -13.29 -7.70 -2.41
N CYS A 51 -13.18 -6.72 -1.49
CA CYS A 51 -12.63 -5.40 -1.83
C CYS A 51 -11.14 -5.48 -2.19
N SER A 52 -10.34 -6.18 -1.37
CA SER A 52 -8.91 -6.33 -1.64
C SER A 52 -8.63 -7.23 -2.84
N GLY A 53 -9.40 -8.32 -3.04
CA GLY A 53 -9.26 -9.15 -4.23
C GLY A 53 -9.50 -8.36 -5.53
N GLY A 54 -10.56 -7.54 -5.57
CA GLY A 54 -10.83 -6.66 -6.71
C GLY A 54 -9.70 -5.65 -6.95
N HIS A 55 -9.25 -4.97 -5.90
CA HIS A 55 -8.13 -4.03 -5.98
C HIS A 55 -6.83 -4.70 -6.48
N MET A 56 -6.47 -5.86 -5.92
CA MET A 56 -5.27 -6.62 -6.33
C MET A 56 -5.31 -7.02 -7.80
N LEU A 57 -6.47 -7.43 -8.33
CA LEU A 57 -6.62 -7.79 -9.74
C LEU A 57 -6.39 -6.57 -10.64
N VAL A 58 -6.94 -5.42 -10.29
CA VAL A 58 -6.74 -4.17 -11.05
C VAL A 58 -5.27 -3.77 -11.02
N MET A 59 -4.63 -3.79 -9.85
CA MET A 59 -3.22 -3.40 -9.71
C MET A 59 -2.27 -4.40 -10.39
N THR A 60 -2.55 -5.70 -10.31
CA THR A 60 -1.80 -6.74 -11.03
C THR A 60 -1.93 -6.55 -12.54
N GLY A 61 -3.14 -6.29 -13.03
CA GLY A 61 -3.39 -6.00 -14.43
C GLY A 61 -2.62 -4.77 -14.92
N LEU A 62 -2.60 -3.70 -14.12
CA LEU A 62 -1.81 -2.50 -14.41
C LEU A 62 -0.30 -2.80 -14.42
N GLY A 63 0.21 -3.55 -13.45
CA GLY A 63 1.61 -3.97 -13.39
C GLY A 63 2.03 -4.83 -14.59
N VAL A 64 1.18 -5.76 -15.00
CA VAL A 64 1.39 -6.58 -16.22
C VAL A 64 1.33 -5.71 -17.47
N ALA A 65 0.43 -4.73 -17.55
CA ALA A 65 0.36 -3.79 -18.67
C ALA A 65 1.62 -2.91 -18.75
N LEU A 66 2.15 -2.46 -17.62
CA LEU A 66 3.43 -1.75 -17.57
C LEU A 66 4.59 -2.66 -18.01
N ALA A 67 4.64 -3.90 -17.54
CA ALA A 67 5.66 -4.86 -17.94
C ALA A 67 5.59 -5.15 -19.45
N TRP A 68 4.37 -5.31 -20.00
CA TRP A 68 4.15 -5.42 -21.43
C TRP A 68 4.71 -4.22 -22.18
N PHE A 69 4.37 -3.00 -21.75
CA PHE A 69 4.85 -1.78 -22.38
C PHE A 69 6.38 -1.66 -22.29
N GLY A 70 6.97 -1.97 -21.13
CA GLY A 70 8.42 -1.97 -20.92
C GLY A 70 9.16 -2.95 -21.83
N LEU A 71 8.55 -4.09 -22.16
CA LEU A 71 9.09 -5.06 -23.12
C LEU A 71 8.98 -4.60 -24.59
N GLN A 72 8.20 -3.56 -24.89
CA GLN A 72 7.92 -3.05 -26.24
C GLN A 72 8.57 -1.69 -26.53
N ILE A 73 9.26 -1.09 -25.54
CA ILE A 73 9.93 0.20 -25.70
C ILE A 73 11.16 0.04 -26.61
N ASP A 74 11.19 0.79 -27.71
CA ASP A 74 12.38 0.96 -28.57
C ASP A 74 13.54 1.63 -27.79
N GLU A 75 14.79 1.34 -28.19
CA GLU A 75 16.02 1.84 -27.53
C GLU A 75 16.02 3.37 -27.33
N HIS A 76 15.38 4.13 -28.21
CA HIS A 76 15.32 5.61 -28.15
C HIS A 76 14.51 6.16 -26.95
N TRP A 77 13.60 5.35 -26.40
CA TRP A 77 12.78 5.70 -25.24
C TRP A 77 13.22 4.95 -23.97
N ALA A 78 14.04 3.92 -24.12
CA ALA A 78 14.57 3.11 -23.02
C ALA A 78 15.43 3.92 -22.04
N GLU A 79 16.16 4.94 -22.52
CA GLU A 79 16.97 5.81 -21.65
C GLU A 79 16.14 6.81 -20.83
N PHE A 80 14.95 7.20 -21.33
CA PHE A 80 14.09 8.20 -20.67
C PHE A 80 13.16 7.57 -19.63
N PHE A 81 12.75 6.32 -19.85
CA PHE A 81 11.79 5.62 -19.00
C PHE A 81 12.26 5.45 -17.53
N PRO A 82 13.53 5.09 -17.25
CA PRO A 82 14.06 5.04 -15.88
C PRO A 82 13.96 6.36 -15.13
N PHE A 83 14.23 7.47 -15.81
CA PHE A 83 14.16 8.81 -15.23
C PHE A 83 12.72 9.21 -14.92
N LEU A 84 11.78 8.85 -15.81
CA LEU A 84 10.36 9.12 -15.61
C LEU A 84 9.79 8.30 -14.44
N ALA A 85 10.08 7.00 -14.39
CA ALA A 85 9.62 6.11 -13.32
C ALA A 85 10.28 6.42 -11.96
N GLY A 86 11.60 6.62 -11.93
CA GLY A 86 12.34 7.03 -10.74
C GLY A 86 11.91 8.40 -10.23
N GLY A 87 11.73 9.37 -11.14
CA GLY A 87 11.24 10.70 -10.82
C GLY A 87 9.81 10.70 -10.25
N ALA A 88 8.92 9.87 -10.80
CA ALA A 88 7.56 9.70 -10.28
C ALA A 88 7.56 9.14 -8.84
N LEU A 89 8.40 8.13 -8.56
CA LEU A 89 8.55 7.56 -7.21
C LEU A 89 9.07 8.59 -6.19
N ILE A 90 10.10 9.35 -6.57
CA ILE A 90 10.67 10.39 -5.72
C ILE A 90 9.64 11.49 -5.48
N ALA A 91 8.91 11.93 -6.51
CA ALA A 91 7.89 12.95 -6.39
C ALA A 91 6.74 12.50 -5.47
N MET A 92 6.27 11.26 -5.63
CA MET A 92 5.22 10.69 -4.78
C MET A 92 5.69 10.54 -3.32
N GLY A 93 6.88 9.97 -3.10
CA GLY A 93 7.47 9.84 -1.77
C GLY A 93 7.68 11.19 -1.09
N ALA A 94 8.20 12.17 -1.81
CA ALA A 94 8.38 13.54 -1.32
C ALA A 94 7.03 14.22 -1.02
N MET A 95 6.01 14.00 -1.84
CA MET A 95 4.66 14.51 -1.57
C MET A 95 4.07 13.91 -0.29
N ILE A 96 4.22 12.60 -0.06
CA ILE A 96 3.77 11.94 1.17
C ILE A 96 4.49 12.52 2.39
N LEU A 97 5.82 12.67 2.31
CA LEU A 97 6.63 13.28 3.38
C LEU A 97 6.24 14.74 3.64
N PHE A 98 5.99 15.52 2.58
CA PHE A 98 5.58 16.91 2.68
C PHE A 98 4.18 17.05 3.30
N ARG A 99 3.23 16.20 2.91
CA ARG A 99 1.89 16.15 3.52
C ARG A 99 1.96 15.78 4.99
N HIS A 100 2.83 14.82 5.35
CA HIS A 100 3.08 14.46 6.74
C HIS A 100 3.68 15.63 7.54
N TRP A 101 4.69 16.32 6.99
CA TRP A 101 5.34 17.46 7.65
C TRP A 101 4.43 18.67 7.82
N LYS A 102 3.55 18.94 6.85
CA LYS A 102 2.53 19.99 6.96
C LYS A 102 1.34 19.64 7.87
N GLY A 103 1.31 18.42 8.43
CA GLY A 103 0.17 17.93 9.21
C GLY A 103 -1.09 17.72 8.37
N TRP A 104 -0.96 17.67 7.03
CA TRP A 104 -2.06 17.37 6.09
C TRP A 104 -2.34 15.88 5.97
N THR A 105 -1.51 15.04 6.60
CA THR A 105 -1.94 13.71 7.00
C THR A 105 -2.97 13.89 8.11
N HIS A 106 -4.21 14.14 7.72
CA HIS A 106 -5.32 13.60 8.51
C HIS A 106 -5.00 12.12 8.66
N GLY A 107 -4.50 11.74 9.83
CA GLY A 107 -4.46 10.35 10.19
C GLY A 107 -5.86 9.83 9.96
N HIS A 108 -5.98 8.63 9.39
CA HIS A 108 -7.26 7.95 9.27
C HIS A 108 -7.95 7.69 10.64
N GLY A 109 -7.40 8.23 11.75
CA GLY A 109 -8.00 8.32 13.08
C GLY A 109 -8.92 9.53 13.33
N GLU A 110 -9.02 10.55 12.47
CA GLU A 110 -9.96 11.68 12.70
C GLU A 110 -11.42 11.36 12.31
N TRP A 111 -11.71 10.09 11.94
CA TRP A 111 -13.07 9.56 11.95
C TRP A 111 -13.39 8.72 13.20
N ILE A 112 -12.39 8.54 14.08
CA ILE A 112 -12.48 7.73 15.31
C ILE A 112 -12.44 8.60 16.57
N GLU A 113 -11.93 9.83 16.47
CA GLU A 113 -11.84 10.76 17.60
C GLU A 113 -12.86 11.87 17.43
N GLY A 114 -14.05 11.65 18.01
CA GLY A 114 -15.02 12.72 18.19
C GLY A 114 -14.37 13.91 18.89
N HIS A 115 -14.44 15.07 18.23
CA HIS A 115 -14.32 16.40 18.82
C HIS A 115 -13.16 16.63 19.80
N CYS A 116 -11.97 16.97 19.29
CA CYS A 116 -11.03 17.79 20.06
C CYS A 116 -11.16 19.25 19.63
N HIS A 117 -12.18 19.93 20.17
CA HIS A 117 -12.20 21.38 20.19
C HIS A 117 -11.07 21.90 21.09
N HIS A 118 -10.46 22.99 20.66
CA HIS A 118 -9.47 23.79 21.39
C HIS A 118 -9.85 24.01 22.88
N PRO A 119 -8.86 24.10 23.79
CA PRO A 119 -9.11 24.31 25.21
C PRO A 119 -9.60 25.74 25.45
N GLY A 120 -10.87 25.84 25.82
CA GLY A 120 -11.47 27.06 26.33
C GLY A 120 -12.94 26.81 26.63
N HIS A 121 -13.27 26.78 27.93
CA HIS A 121 -14.59 26.73 28.57
C HIS A 121 -15.09 25.35 29.00
N ASP A 122 -15.06 25.16 30.33
CA ASP A 122 -15.85 24.21 31.12
C ASP A 122 -17.32 24.24 30.69
N HIS A 123 -17.86 23.13 30.16
CA HIS A 123 -19.28 22.80 30.26
C HIS A 123 -19.48 21.28 30.22
N ASP A 124 -20.10 20.78 31.29
CA ASP A 124 -20.93 19.58 31.45
C ASP A 124 -20.86 18.50 30.36
N HIS A 125 -20.41 17.31 30.77
CA HIS A 125 -20.43 16.09 29.97
C HIS A 125 -21.86 15.66 29.62
N GLU A 126 -22.37 16.10 28.48
CA GLU A 126 -23.43 15.35 27.79
C GLU A 126 -22.89 13.98 27.36
N PRO A 127 -23.67 12.90 27.52
CA PRO A 127 -23.28 11.58 27.05
C PRO A 127 -23.10 11.61 25.52
N VAL A 128 -21.91 11.24 25.06
CA VAL A 128 -21.55 11.08 23.64
C VAL A 128 -22.64 10.26 22.96
N LYS A 129 -23.42 10.88 22.07
CA LYS A 129 -24.43 10.19 21.26
C LYS A 129 -23.74 9.10 20.44
N PRO A 130 -24.25 7.85 20.44
CA PRO A 130 -23.70 6.82 19.56
C PRO A 130 -23.78 7.31 18.12
N VAL A 131 -22.66 7.27 17.39
CA VAL A 131 -22.62 7.55 15.95
C VAL A 131 -23.66 6.65 15.28
N ALA A 132 -24.64 7.25 14.61
CA ALA A 132 -25.72 6.51 13.98
C ALA A 132 -25.12 5.51 12.97
N ARG A 133 -25.58 4.26 13.02
CA ARG A 133 -25.20 3.23 12.05
C ARG A 133 -25.54 3.74 10.65
N THR A 134 -24.52 3.96 9.82
CA THR A 134 -24.74 4.21 8.38
C THR A 134 -25.30 2.95 7.74
N SER A 135 -25.88 3.06 6.54
CA SER A 135 -26.26 1.85 5.80
C SER A 135 -25.02 1.00 5.51
N ASP A 136 -25.20 -0.32 5.55
CA ASP A 136 -24.13 -1.28 5.22
C ASP A 136 -23.54 -1.03 3.83
N TRP A 137 -24.38 -0.58 2.89
CA TRP A 137 -23.96 -0.23 1.53
C TRP A 137 -23.07 1.01 1.47
N ALA A 138 -23.36 2.04 2.27
CA ALA A 138 -22.49 3.21 2.36
C ALA A 138 -21.13 2.84 2.96
N ALA A 139 -21.12 1.96 3.97
CA ALA A 139 -19.89 1.48 4.60
C ALA A 139 -19.03 0.65 3.64
N VAL A 140 -19.64 -0.28 2.91
CA VAL A 140 -18.95 -1.07 1.87
C VAL A 140 -18.46 -0.18 0.73
N GLY A 141 -19.29 0.77 0.27
CA GLY A 141 -18.92 1.73 -0.75
C GLY A 141 -17.70 2.57 -0.35
N GLY A 142 -17.67 3.06 0.89
CA GLY A 142 -16.52 3.81 1.44
C GLY A 142 -15.24 2.99 1.52
N LEU A 143 -15.33 1.72 1.95
CA LEU A 143 -14.18 0.81 1.97
C LEU A 143 -13.65 0.53 0.57
N PHE A 144 -14.56 0.29 -0.39
CA PHE A 144 -14.19 0.03 -1.78
C PHE A 144 -13.53 1.25 -2.43
N THR A 145 -14.10 2.45 -2.28
CA THR A 145 -13.53 3.67 -2.84
C THR A 145 -12.19 4.01 -2.20
N MET A 146 -12.07 3.89 -0.88
CA MET A 146 -10.81 4.08 -0.16
C MET A 146 -9.72 3.16 -0.72
N LEU A 147 -10.02 1.87 -0.89
CA LEU A 147 -9.04 0.92 -1.41
C LEU A 147 -8.71 1.20 -2.88
N THR A 148 -9.70 1.57 -3.69
CA THR A 148 -9.53 1.85 -5.13
C THR A 148 -8.66 3.08 -5.36
N PHE A 149 -8.82 4.13 -4.57
CA PHE A 149 -8.02 5.36 -4.69
C PHE A 149 -6.76 5.37 -3.82
N SER A 150 -6.47 4.27 -3.11
CA SER A 150 -5.26 4.17 -2.29
C SER A 150 -4.03 3.99 -3.19
N PRO A 151 -2.94 4.74 -2.96
CA PRO A 151 -1.75 4.69 -3.78
C PRO A 151 -0.92 3.42 -3.50
N CYS A 152 -1.24 2.32 -4.18
CA CYS A 152 -0.39 1.11 -4.22
C CYS A 152 0.81 1.25 -5.17
N GLU A 153 1.21 2.49 -5.46
CA GLU A 153 2.21 2.86 -6.46
C GLU A 153 3.61 2.29 -6.17
N GLY A 154 3.90 1.97 -4.89
CA GLY A 154 5.17 1.39 -4.48
C GLY A 154 5.46 -0.01 -5.03
N LEU A 155 4.48 -0.70 -5.63
CA LEU A 155 4.65 -2.03 -6.22
C LEU A 155 5.00 -1.99 -7.72
N LEU A 156 4.71 -0.89 -8.43
CA LEU A 156 5.02 -0.75 -9.86
C LEU A 156 6.52 -0.89 -10.17
N PRO A 157 7.46 -0.36 -9.37
CA PRO A 157 8.89 -0.53 -9.63
C PRO A 157 9.36 -1.98 -9.49
N VAL A 158 8.69 -2.75 -8.63
CA VAL A 158 8.97 -4.17 -8.44
C VAL A 158 8.60 -4.95 -9.72
N TYR A 159 7.50 -4.58 -10.37
CA TYR A 159 7.12 -5.13 -11.68
C TYR A 159 8.16 -4.84 -12.76
N LEU A 160 8.73 -3.63 -12.78
CA LEU A 160 9.80 -3.28 -13.71
C LEU A 160 11.08 -4.11 -13.45
N ALA A 161 11.45 -4.31 -12.19
CA ALA A 161 12.51 -5.24 -11.83
C ALA A 161 12.18 -6.70 -12.20
N GLY A 162 10.90 -7.07 -12.35
CA GLY A 162 10.49 -8.38 -12.86
C GLY A 162 10.71 -8.56 -14.37
N VAL A 163 10.71 -7.46 -15.14
CA VAL A 163 10.84 -7.46 -16.62
C VAL A 163 12.17 -8.06 -17.06
N GLN A 164 13.26 -7.83 -16.31
CA GLN A 164 14.60 -8.38 -16.62
C GLN A 164 14.64 -9.91 -16.62
N PHE A 165 13.67 -10.57 -15.98
CA PHE A 165 13.54 -12.03 -15.93
C PHE A 165 12.51 -12.57 -16.96
N GLY A 166 12.03 -11.71 -17.86
CA GLY A 166 11.01 -12.02 -18.86
C GLY A 166 9.64 -12.37 -18.27
N TRP A 167 8.76 -12.91 -19.11
CA TRP A 167 7.38 -13.26 -18.72
C TRP A 167 7.30 -14.24 -17.54
N GLY A 168 8.29 -15.11 -17.38
CA GLY A 168 8.37 -16.03 -16.24
C GLY A 168 8.55 -15.31 -14.90
N GLY A 169 9.44 -14.31 -14.85
CA GLY A 169 9.64 -13.49 -13.66
C GLY A 169 8.45 -12.60 -13.36
N VAL A 170 7.89 -11.94 -14.37
CA VAL A 170 6.68 -11.10 -14.22
C VAL A 170 5.49 -11.91 -13.68
N SER A 171 5.27 -13.12 -14.21
CA SER A 171 4.19 -14.01 -13.75
C SER A 171 4.41 -14.47 -12.31
N LEU A 172 5.61 -14.92 -11.98
CA LEU A 172 5.95 -15.37 -10.63
C LEU A 172 5.79 -14.25 -9.61
N LEU A 173 6.34 -13.08 -9.93
CA LEU A 173 6.29 -11.91 -9.07
C LEU A 173 4.85 -11.45 -8.86
N SER A 174 4.02 -11.45 -9.91
CA SER A 174 2.59 -11.12 -9.82
C SER A 174 1.86 -12.04 -8.84
N ILE A 175 2.08 -13.34 -8.95
CA ILE A 175 1.44 -14.33 -8.07
C ILE A 175 1.89 -14.13 -6.62
N ILE A 176 3.19 -13.95 -6.39
CA ILE A 176 3.74 -13.78 -5.04
C ILE A 176 3.26 -12.48 -4.41
N LEU A 177 3.28 -11.37 -5.14
CA LEU A 177 2.83 -10.08 -4.65
C LEU A 177 1.33 -10.11 -4.36
N ALA A 178 0.51 -10.62 -5.27
CA ALA A 178 -0.94 -10.69 -5.08
C ALA A 178 -1.33 -11.63 -3.92
N ALA A 179 -0.82 -12.86 -3.92
CA ALA A 179 -1.14 -13.84 -2.89
C ALA A 179 -0.57 -13.45 -1.51
N GLY A 180 0.67 -12.96 -1.47
CA GLY A 180 1.33 -12.53 -0.24
C GLY A 180 0.63 -11.34 0.41
N THR A 181 0.31 -10.31 -0.37
CA THR A 181 -0.38 -9.11 0.13
C THR A 181 -1.78 -9.46 0.62
N TRP A 182 -2.51 -10.27 -0.15
CA TRP A 182 -3.86 -10.69 0.20
C TRP A 182 -3.88 -11.54 1.48
N ALA A 183 -2.98 -12.51 1.60
CA ALA A 183 -2.86 -13.33 2.81
C ALA A 183 -2.48 -12.49 4.04
N ALA A 184 -1.54 -11.55 3.88
CA ALA A 184 -1.12 -10.67 4.97
C ALA A 184 -2.27 -9.74 5.42
N MET A 185 -3.03 -9.16 4.49
CA MET A 185 -4.21 -8.34 4.83
C MET A 185 -5.26 -9.14 5.61
N LEU A 186 -5.56 -10.36 5.20
CA LEU A 186 -6.48 -11.24 5.94
C LEU A 186 -5.95 -11.58 7.33
N LEU A 187 -4.66 -11.91 7.42
CA LEU A 187 -4.00 -12.22 8.68
C LEU A 187 -4.06 -11.04 9.67
N PHE A 188 -3.67 -9.83 9.26
CA PHE A 188 -3.67 -8.67 10.14
C PHE A 188 -5.08 -8.21 10.52
N THR A 189 -6.04 -8.27 9.58
CA THR A 189 -7.46 -8.02 9.88
C THR A 189 -7.94 -9.00 10.95
N TRP A 190 -7.67 -10.29 10.76
CA TRP A 190 -8.10 -11.34 11.68
C TRP A 190 -7.50 -11.16 13.07
N LEU A 191 -6.18 -10.97 13.16
CA LEU A 191 -5.49 -10.75 14.43
C LEU A 191 -6.04 -9.53 15.19
N THR A 192 -6.38 -8.46 14.47
CA THR A 192 -6.92 -7.24 15.08
C THR A 192 -8.37 -7.42 15.54
N LEU A 193 -9.19 -8.15 14.78
CA LEU A 193 -10.55 -8.55 15.18
C LEU A 193 -10.57 -9.48 16.41
N LEU A 194 -9.48 -10.20 16.69
CA LEU A 194 -9.32 -11.00 17.91
C LEU A 194 -8.96 -10.16 19.15
N GLY A 195 -8.66 -8.87 19.00
CA GLY A 195 -8.44 -7.95 20.12
C GLY A 195 -6.98 -7.69 20.47
N VAL A 196 -6.03 -7.87 19.54
CA VAL A 196 -4.60 -7.51 19.69
C VAL A 196 -4.37 -5.97 19.71
N GLU A 197 -5.41 -5.21 20.04
CA GLU A 197 -5.61 -3.82 19.59
C GLU A 197 -4.86 -2.75 20.40
N ARG A 198 -4.32 -3.06 21.59
CA ARG A 198 -3.89 -2.00 22.51
C ARG A 198 -2.42 -1.62 22.51
N LEU A 199 -1.53 -2.43 21.96
CA LEU A 199 -0.10 -2.28 22.28
C LEU A 199 0.81 -1.74 21.16
N ARG A 200 0.40 -1.70 19.87
CA ARG A 200 1.31 -1.28 18.78
C ARG A 200 0.75 -0.48 17.60
N LEU A 201 -0.56 -0.29 17.47
CA LEU A 201 -1.15 0.37 16.28
C LEU A 201 -0.82 1.88 16.22
N LYS A 202 -0.88 2.58 17.36
CA LYS A 202 -0.56 4.03 17.43
C LYS A 202 0.87 4.38 16.99
N TRP A 203 1.82 3.46 17.17
CA TRP A 203 3.20 3.67 16.71
C TRP A 203 3.33 3.37 15.22
N LEU A 204 2.66 2.31 14.75
CA LEU A 204 2.66 1.92 13.34
C LEU A 204 1.99 2.99 12.44
N GLU A 205 0.88 3.57 12.89
CA GLU A 205 0.19 4.68 12.21
C GLU A 205 1.08 5.94 12.10
N LYS A 206 1.86 6.25 13.15
CA LYS A 206 2.79 7.39 13.14
C LYS A 206 4.00 7.16 12.26
N CYS A 207 4.48 5.92 12.18
CA CYS A 207 5.63 5.57 11.37
C CYS A 207 5.26 5.33 9.89
N GLU A 208 3.99 5.09 9.58
CA GLU A 208 3.53 4.73 8.24
C GLU A 208 3.95 5.74 7.16
N ALA A 209 3.46 6.99 7.26
CA ALA A 209 3.71 8.01 6.24
C ALA A 209 5.22 8.31 6.05
N PRO A 210 6.02 8.48 7.12
CA PRO A 210 7.45 8.69 6.95
C PRO A 210 8.21 7.45 6.45
N VAL A 211 7.84 6.22 6.87
CA VAL A 211 8.48 5.00 6.38
C VAL A 211 8.17 4.77 4.91
N LEU A 212 6.90 4.87 4.51
CA LEU A 212 6.49 4.70 3.12
C LEU A 212 7.10 5.77 2.21
N GLY A 213 7.04 7.04 2.63
CA GLY A 213 7.64 8.15 1.89
C GLY A 213 9.16 7.99 1.73
N THR A 214 9.86 7.59 2.79
CA THR A 214 11.31 7.33 2.75
C THR A 214 11.64 6.14 1.86
N LEU A 215 10.90 5.03 1.96
CA LEU A 215 11.11 3.84 1.12
C LEU A 215 10.89 4.16 -0.36
N LEU A 216 9.85 4.92 -0.71
CA LEU A 216 9.60 5.33 -2.09
C LEU A 216 10.73 6.21 -2.66
N VAL A 217 11.22 7.18 -1.88
CA VAL A 217 12.36 8.01 -2.28
C VAL A 217 13.62 7.15 -2.45
N LEU A 218 13.93 6.27 -1.51
CA LEU A 218 15.10 5.39 -1.59
C LEU A 218 15.01 4.42 -2.77
N CYS A 219 13.85 3.82 -3.02
CA CYS A 219 13.63 2.96 -4.18
C CYS A 219 13.75 3.75 -5.49
N GLY A 220 13.22 4.97 -5.56
CA GLY A 220 13.36 5.85 -6.73
C GLY A 220 14.82 6.21 -7.03
N ILE A 221 15.59 6.57 -6.00
CA ILE A 221 17.04 6.82 -6.13
C ILE A 221 17.76 5.55 -6.55
N ALA A 222 17.53 4.42 -5.86
CA ALA A 222 18.19 3.16 -6.16
C ALA A 222 17.91 2.69 -7.60
N PHE A 223 16.68 2.85 -8.07
CA PHE A 223 16.30 2.54 -9.44
C PHE A 223 17.03 3.43 -10.46
N MET A 224 17.06 4.75 -10.24
CA MET A 224 17.81 5.66 -11.13
C MET A 224 19.31 5.36 -11.15
N VAL A 225 19.90 5.04 -9.99
CA VAL A 225 21.32 4.71 -9.86
C VAL A 225 21.64 3.38 -10.55
N ALA A 226 20.84 2.33 -10.32
CA ALA A 226 21.04 1.03 -10.95
C ALA A 226 20.94 1.10 -12.48
N GLU A 227 19.97 1.85 -13.00
CA GLU A 227 19.80 2.06 -14.44
C GLU A 227 20.94 2.92 -15.01
N HIS A 228 21.39 3.96 -14.32
CA HIS A 228 22.55 4.76 -14.75
C HIS A 228 23.81 3.91 -14.92
N PHE A 229 24.06 2.95 -14.03
CA PHE A 229 25.19 2.02 -14.14
C PHE A 229 25.01 0.95 -15.23
N HIS A 230 23.78 0.59 -15.60
CA HIS A 230 23.50 -0.33 -16.70
C HIS A 230 23.67 0.32 -18.08
N PHE A 231 23.28 1.59 -18.25
CA PHE A 231 23.41 2.32 -19.52
C PHE A 231 24.81 2.91 -19.75
N HIS A 232 25.61 3.13 -18.70
CA HIS A 232 26.99 3.63 -18.81
C HIS A 232 28.01 2.76 -18.05
N PRO A 233 28.36 1.56 -18.57
CA PRO A 233 29.27 0.66 -17.87
C PRO A 233 30.74 1.15 -17.81
N HIS A 234 31.15 2.14 -18.62
CA HIS A 234 32.54 2.62 -18.64
C HIS A 234 32.66 4.14 -18.83
N MET A 235 32.88 4.87 -17.73
CA MET A 235 33.70 6.08 -17.72
C MET A 235 34.76 5.94 -16.62
N HIS A 236 35.69 5.02 -16.83
CA HIS A 236 36.99 4.98 -16.16
C HIS A 236 38.05 4.59 -17.18
#